data_AF-A0A075LRH5-F1
#
_entry.id   AF-A0A075LRH5-F1
#
_cell.length_a   1.000
_cell.length_b   1.000
_cell.length_c   1.000
_cell.angle_alpha   90.00
_cell.angle_beta   90.00
_cell.angle_gamma   90.00
#
_symmetry.space_group_name_H-M   'P 1'
#
loop_
_entity.id
_entity.type
_entity.pdbx_description
1 polymer ?
#
loop_
_entity_poly.entity_id
_entity_poly.type
_entity_poly.pdbx_seq_one_letter_code
_entity_poly.pdbx_strand_id
1 'polypeptide(L)'
;MFNIEDVREVIDRIREENGFEKVPYVIEELIYDEENDRLFIIGQDRTDKSAIIGNSFVIGKLKEALGVKQITVYSKLDLLIKRKKIEEHLKLIEGTHVEFLKPILEAELEYPPMRWPKLQNNGRALVFLSIYAKALLGFAEAFGLEPVKVGIKYAFPQIEYEPIEGDKLWIYEPNEEALIKEAKERGLDIVMSDFPFSVKFREDIALINPMRLLYVPHFRIKHLFGFIFPTRPFIDKIAFLDFILRLARDTLMEPTDGARLIWSVWRR
;
A
#
# COMPACT_ATOMS: atom_id res chain seq x y z
N MET A 1 6.12 28.99 1.02
CA MET A 1 7.05 27.90 1.38
C MET A 1 6.86 27.63 2.86
N PHE A 2 6.60 26.38 3.26
CA PHE A 2 6.42 26.03 4.68
C PHE A 2 7.76 25.99 5.38
N ASN A 3 7.83 26.52 6.60
CA ASN A 3 9.01 26.49 7.45
C ASN A 3 8.81 25.53 8.63
N ILE A 4 9.90 24.89 9.09
CA ILE A 4 9.86 23.94 10.20
C ILE A 4 9.40 24.64 11.48
N GLU A 5 9.98 25.77 11.84
CA GLU A 5 9.62 26.50 13.05
C GLU A 5 8.16 26.92 13.04
N ASP A 6 7.66 27.46 11.92
CA ASP A 6 6.26 27.89 11.80
C ASP A 6 5.30 26.70 11.96
N VAL A 7 5.58 25.57 11.31
CA VAL A 7 4.77 24.35 11.45
C VAL A 7 4.81 23.84 12.89
N ARG A 8 5.97 23.90 13.55
CA ARG A 8 6.10 23.51 14.97
C ARG A 8 5.29 24.41 15.88
N GLU A 9 5.37 25.72 15.70
CA GLU A 9 4.60 26.70 16.49
C GLU A 9 3.09 26.48 16.33
N VAL A 10 2.62 26.21 15.11
CA VAL A 10 1.20 25.91 14.87
C VAL A 10 0.78 24.62 15.55
N ILE A 11 1.60 23.55 15.48
CA ILE A 11 1.32 22.29 16.20
C ILE A 11 1.26 22.53 17.71
N ASP A 12 2.27 23.19 18.28
CA ASP A 12 2.34 23.48 19.71
C ASP A 12 1.15 24.31 20.18
N ARG A 13 0.78 25.35 19.42
CA ARG A 13 -0.39 26.19 19.70
C ARG A 13 -1.68 25.36 19.69
N ILE A 14 -1.88 24.50 18.67
CA ILE A 14 -3.05 23.61 18.60
C ILE A 14 -3.11 22.69 19.83
N ARG A 15 -1.96 22.17 20.29
CA ARG A 15 -1.94 21.32 21.48
C ARG A 15 -2.35 22.08 22.73
N GLU A 16 -1.76 23.25 22.95
CA GLU A 16 -2.04 24.11 24.10
C GLU A 16 -3.51 24.55 24.14
N GLU A 17 -4.03 25.07 23.03
CA GLU A 17 -5.42 25.52 22.91
C GLU A 17 -6.46 24.42 23.18
N ASN A 18 -6.08 23.15 23.01
CA ASN A 18 -6.97 22.00 23.19
C ASN A 18 -6.63 21.16 24.43
N GLY A 19 -5.77 21.66 25.32
CA GLY A 19 -5.43 21.00 26.58
C GLY A 19 -4.63 19.70 26.41
N PHE A 20 -3.95 19.52 25.28
CA PHE A 20 -3.06 18.38 25.05
C PHE A 20 -1.68 18.65 25.65
N GLU A 21 -1.05 17.61 26.20
CA GLU A 21 0.31 17.70 26.75
C GLU A 21 1.32 18.16 25.68
N LYS A 22 2.21 19.08 26.04
CA LYS A 22 3.33 19.48 25.20
C LYS A 22 4.40 18.39 25.24
N VAL A 23 4.51 17.67 24.14
CA VAL A 23 5.48 16.57 23.98
C VAL A 23 6.62 17.08 23.11
N PRO A 24 7.90 16.85 23.46
CA PRO A 24 9.00 17.19 22.57
C PRO A 24 8.99 16.31 21.32
N TYR A 25 9.27 16.91 20.17
CA TYR A 25 9.42 16.21 18.90
C TYR A 25 10.38 16.94 17.96
N VAL A 26 10.92 16.20 16.99
CA VAL A 26 11.80 16.69 15.94
C VAL A 26 11.15 16.53 14.58
N ILE A 27 11.04 17.64 13.84
CA ILE A 27 10.75 17.64 12.40
C ILE A 27 12.10 17.80 11.69
N GLU A 28 12.47 16.82 10.89
CA GLU A 28 13.70 16.82 10.10
C GLU A 28 13.52 17.56 8.77
N GLU A 29 12.35 17.38 8.14
CA GLU A 29 12.12 17.86 6.79
C GLU A 29 10.63 18.13 6.55
N LEU A 30 10.35 19.16 5.74
CA LEU A 30 9.04 19.46 5.19
C LEU A 30 9.13 19.39 3.67
N ILE A 31 8.22 18.65 3.06
CA ILE A 31 8.16 18.53 1.60
C ILE A 31 6.74 18.88 1.16
N TYR A 32 6.60 19.87 0.29
CA TYR A 32 5.30 20.32 -0.20
C TYR A 32 5.10 19.91 -1.65
N ASP A 33 4.04 19.14 -1.90
CA ASP A 33 3.57 18.74 -3.22
C ASP A 33 2.52 19.74 -3.69
N GLU A 34 2.96 20.75 -4.44
CA GLU A 34 2.10 21.83 -4.94
C GLU A 34 0.97 21.32 -5.83
N GLU A 35 1.22 20.28 -6.64
CA GLU A 35 0.25 19.74 -7.59
C GLU A 35 -0.96 19.10 -6.88
N ASN A 36 -0.73 18.42 -5.75
CA ASN A 36 -1.80 17.80 -4.96
C ASN A 36 -2.22 18.62 -3.74
N ASP A 37 -1.58 19.76 -3.50
CA ASP A 37 -1.74 20.57 -2.29
C ASP A 37 -1.56 19.70 -1.03
N ARG A 38 -0.42 19.01 -0.96
CA ARG A 38 -0.11 18.05 0.11
C ARG A 38 1.22 18.35 0.77
N LEU A 39 1.18 18.53 2.10
CA LEU A 39 2.37 18.69 2.92
C LEU A 39 2.79 17.36 3.54
N PHE A 40 4.04 16.97 3.34
CA PHE A 40 4.70 15.89 4.02
C PHE A 40 5.55 16.44 5.16
N ILE A 41 5.38 15.87 6.36
CA ILE A 41 6.17 16.20 7.55
C ILE A 41 6.99 14.97 7.91
N ILE A 42 8.31 15.08 7.91
CA ILE A 42 9.21 13.97 8.22
C ILE A 42 9.72 14.14 9.65
N GLY A 43 9.25 13.28 10.55
CA GLY A 43 9.79 13.17 11.90
C GLY A 43 11.09 12.35 11.91
N GLN A 44 11.96 12.59 12.89
CA GLN A 44 13.20 11.82 13.02
C GLN A 44 12.93 10.33 13.26
N ASP A 45 12.00 10.00 14.17
CA ASP A 45 11.59 8.62 14.41
C ASP A 45 10.05 8.42 14.48
N ARG A 46 9.62 7.23 14.89
CA ARG A 46 8.19 6.89 15.06
C ARG A 46 7.55 7.59 16.25
N THR A 47 8.31 7.89 17.29
CA THR A 47 7.87 8.66 18.46
C THR A 47 7.57 10.08 18.04
N ASP A 48 8.46 10.72 17.26
CA ASP A 48 8.25 12.05 16.70
C ASP A 48 7.04 12.08 15.78
N LYS A 49 6.92 11.11 14.86
CA LYS A 49 5.74 10.98 14.00
C LYS A 49 4.46 10.91 14.84
N SER A 50 4.45 10.11 15.90
CA SER A 50 3.29 9.98 16.79
C SER A 50 3.01 11.26 17.58
N ALA A 51 4.05 11.96 18.01
CA ALA A 51 3.93 13.26 18.69
C ALA A 51 3.35 14.32 17.74
N ILE A 52 3.85 14.41 16.51
CA ILE A 52 3.35 15.33 15.48
C ILE A 52 1.89 15.01 15.12
N ILE A 53 1.54 13.73 14.95
CA ILE A 53 0.18 13.31 14.61
C ILE A 53 -0.79 13.54 15.79
N GLY A 54 -0.33 13.26 17.00
CA GLY A 54 -1.16 13.21 18.21
C GLY A 54 -2.31 12.21 18.06
N ASN A 55 -3.51 12.61 18.49
CA ASN A 55 -4.76 11.86 18.39
C ASN A 55 -5.48 12.05 17.03
N SER A 56 -4.75 12.28 15.93
CA SER A 56 -5.27 12.67 14.59
C SER A 56 -6.01 14.01 14.53
N PHE A 57 -6.51 14.54 15.66
CA PHE A 57 -7.15 15.84 15.74
C PHE A 57 -6.15 16.97 15.42
N VAL A 58 -4.93 16.87 15.96
CA VAL A 58 -3.85 17.85 15.73
C VAL A 58 -3.59 18.01 14.23
N ILE A 59 -3.48 16.92 13.47
CA ILE A 59 -3.30 16.96 12.01
C ILE A 59 -4.50 17.57 11.30
N GLY A 60 -5.72 17.26 11.76
CA GLY A 60 -6.94 17.87 11.22
C GLY A 60 -6.93 19.40 11.34
N LYS A 61 -6.55 19.91 12.52
CA LYS A 61 -6.45 21.35 12.80
C LYS A 61 -5.26 22.00 12.10
N LEU A 62 -4.12 21.31 12.04
CA LEU A 62 -2.93 21.80 11.34
C LEU A 62 -3.23 21.99 9.85
N LYS A 63 -3.94 21.03 9.25
CA LYS A 63 -4.41 21.10 7.86
C LYS A 63 -5.29 22.33 7.64
N GLU A 64 -6.27 22.58 8.52
CA GLU A 64 -7.13 23.77 8.47
C GLU A 64 -6.32 25.07 8.59
N ALA A 65 -5.41 25.13 9.56
CA ALA A 65 -4.60 26.32 9.85
C ALA A 65 -3.61 26.66 8.74
N LEU A 66 -3.02 25.65 8.11
CA LEU A 66 -2.06 25.81 7.00
C LEU A 66 -2.74 25.95 5.64
N GLY A 67 -4.05 25.72 5.55
CA GLY A 67 -4.81 25.87 4.31
C GLY A 67 -4.48 24.84 3.23
N VAL A 68 -3.93 23.68 3.60
CA VAL A 68 -3.55 22.61 2.65
C VAL A 68 -4.63 21.53 2.55
N LYS A 69 -4.76 20.88 1.40
CA LYS A 69 -5.73 19.79 1.18
C LYS A 69 -5.40 18.54 1.99
N GLN A 70 -4.12 18.22 2.17
CA GLN A 70 -3.69 17.02 2.89
C GLN A 70 -2.36 17.22 3.63
N ILE A 71 -2.26 16.60 4.81
CA ILE A 71 -1.00 16.44 5.55
C ILE A 71 -0.70 14.96 5.69
N THR A 72 0.56 14.57 5.57
CA THR A 72 1.01 13.21 5.85
C THR A 72 2.31 13.24 6.62
N VAL A 73 2.35 12.49 7.73
CA VAL A 73 3.53 12.43 8.59
C VAL A 73 4.20 11.07 8.40
N TYR A 74 5.50 11.08 8.10
CA TYR A 74 6.34 9.90 8.03
C TYR A 74 7.46 9.98 9.07
N SER A 75 7.99 8.83 9.47
CA SER A 75 9.28 8.80 10.13
C SER A 75 10.38 8.63 9.09
N LYS A 76 11.54 9.25 9.32
CA LYS A 76 12.73 9.08 8.48
C LYS A 76 13.12 7.61 8.36
N LEU A 77 13.00 6.87 9.47
CA LEU A 77 13.28 5.43 9.50
C LEU A 77 12.35 4.64 8.56
N ASP A 78 11.04 4.88 8.55
CA ASP A 78 10.11 4.19 7.64
C ASP A 78 10.49 4.44 6.16
N LEU A 79 10.91 5.67 5.81
CA LEU A 79 11.35 6.01 4.46
C LEU A 79 12.69 5.36 4.08
N LEU A 80 13.64 5.27 5.01
CA LEU A 80 14.92 4.58 4.78
C LEU A 80 14.71 3.08 4.57
N ILE A 81 13.85 2.43 5.36
CA ILE A 81 13.51 1.01 5.20
C ILE A 81 12.86 0.79 3.83
N LYS A 82 11.93 1.67 3.43
CA LYS A 82 11.32 1.65 2.10
C LYS A 82 12.39 1.69 1.00
N ARG A 83 13.29 2.68 1.01
CA ARG A 83 14.34 2.82 -0.02
C ARG A 83 15.18 1.55 -0.12
N LYS A 84 15.65 1.03 1.02
CA LYS A 84 16.42 -0.22 1.06
C LYS A 84 15.66 -1.40 0.45
N LYS A 85 14.36 -1.53 0.76
CA LYS A 85 13.52 -2.61 0.21
C LYS A 85 13.34 -2.49 -1.30
N ILE A 86 13.17 -1.27 -1.79
CA ILE A 86 13.05 -1.00 -3.24
C ILE A 86 14.35 -1.30 -3.97
N GLU A 87 15.51 -0.93 -3.41
CA GLU A 87 16.83 -1.30 -3.95
C GLU A 87 17.04 -2.82 -4.00
N GLU A 88 16.61 -3.55 -2.96
CA GLU A 88 16.62 -5.01 -2.95
C GLU A 88 15.75 -5.56 -4.08
N HIS A 89 14.55 -5.01 -4.28
CA HIS A 89 13.62 -5.47 -5.32
C HIS A 89 14.06 -5.12 -6.74
N LEU A 90 14.72 -3.97 -6.96
CA LEU A 90 15.31 -3.61 -8.25
C LEU A 90 16.28 -4.68 -8.74
N LYS A 91 17.13 -5.19 -7.83
CA LYS A 91 18.07 -6.28 -8.14
C LYS A 91 17.38 -7.61 -8.43
N LEU A 92 16.21 -7.86 -7.83
CA LEU A 92 15.45 -9.09 -8.07
C LEU A 92 14.81 -9.15 -9.44
N ILE A 93 14.47 -8.01 -10.04
CA ILE A 93 13.80 -7.94 -11.34
C ILE A 93 14.78 -7.69 -12.50
N GLU A 94 16.02 -7.31 -12.23
CA GLU A 94 17.03 -7.01 -13.25
C GLU A 94 17.32 -8.26 -14.11
N GLY A 95 17.28 -8.09 -15.44
CA GLY A 95 17.49 -9.19 -16.38
C GLY A 95 16.33 -10.18 -16.49
N THR A 96 15.17 -9.87 -15.91
CA THR A 96 13.95 -10.71 -15.97
C THR A 96 12.91 -10.10 -16.90
N HIS A 97 11.88 -10.86 -17.29
CA HIS A 97 10.80 -10.35 -18.13
C HIS A 97 9.92 -9.30 -17.45
N VAL A 98 10.07 -9.09 -16.14
CA VAL A 98 9.37 -8.04 -15.37
C VAL A 98 10.24 -6.80 -15.09
N GLU A 99 11.40 -6.71 -15.74
CA GLU A 99 12.30 -5.54 -15.63
C GLU A 99 11.63 -4.22 -16.08
N PHE A 100 10.57 -4.29 -16.90
CA PHE A 100 9.77 -3.12 -17.28
C PHE A 100 9.18 -2.35 -16.08
N LEU A 101 9.12 -2.95 -14.88
CA LEU A 101 8.68 -2.31 -13.64
C LEU A 101 9.74 -1.39 -13.01
N LYS A 102 10.99 -1.45 -13.48
CA LYS A 102 12.13 -0.66 -12.97
C LYS A 102 11.82 0.84 -12.87
N PRO A 103 11.22 1.52 -13.86
CA PRO A 103 10.91 2.95 -13.74
C PRO A 103 9.94 3.30 -12.60
N ILE A 104 9.02 2.38 -12.26
CA ILE A 104 8.09 2.58 -11.14
C ILE A 104 8.83 2.42 -9.80
N LEU A 105 9.71 1.42 -9.69
CA LEU A 105 10.54 1.21 -8.50
C LEU A 105 11.50 2.39 -8.30
N GLU A 106 12.15 2.88 -9.35
CA GLU A 106 13.02 4.06 -9.29
C GLU A 106 12.25 5.30 -8.82
N ALA A 107 11.02 5.51 -9.32
CA ALA A 107 10.18 6.59 -8.83
C ALA A 107 9.85 6.44 -7.33
N GLU A 108 9.63 5.22 -6.84
CA GLU A 108 9.37 4.97 -5.41
C GLU A 108 10.56 5.27 -4.48
N LEU A 109 11.80 5.32 -4.98
CA LEU A 109 12.98 5.73 -4.19
C LEU A 109 12.93 7.22 -3.80
N GLU A 110 12.38 8.04 -4.69
CA GLU A 110 12.23 9.49 -4.53
C GLU A 110 10.97 9.88 -3.72
N TYR A 111 10.17 8.91 -3.28
CA TYR A 111 9.00 9.21 -2.44
C TYR A 111 9.44 9.74 -1.05
N PRO A 112 8.86 10.84 -0.52
CA PRO A 112 7.78 11.69 -1.06
C PRO A 112 8.21 13.12 -1.50
N PRO A 113 7.50 13.77 -2.44
CA PRO A 113 6.53 13.20 -3.37
C PRO A 113 7.24 12.53 -4.54
N MET A 114 6.57 11.58 -5.16
CA MET A 114 6.96 11.08 -6.48
C MET A 114 5.69 10.86 -7.31
N ARG A 115 5.90 10.65 -8.61
CA ARG A 115 4.87 10.26 -9.57
C ARG A 115 5.33 9.03 -10.30
N TRP A 116 4.44 8.07 -10.47
CA TRP A 116 4.75 6.93 -11.32
C TRP A 116 4.78 7.35 -12.79
N PRO A 117 5.81 6.92 -13.55
CA PRO A 117 5.80 7.08 -14.98
C PRO A 117 4.65 6.26 -15.58
N LYS A 118 4.10 6.73 -16.69
CA LYS A 118 3.18 5.93 -17.49
C LYS A 118 3.97 4.85 -18.21
N LEU A 119 3.68 3.59 -17.93
CA LEU A 119 4.25 2.48 -18.66
C LEU A 119 3.43 2.19 -19.93
N GLN A 120 4.10 1.69 -20.97
CA GLN A 120 3.45 1.22 -22.19
C GLN A 120 2.74 -0.12 -21.93
N ASN A 121 2.03 -0.64 -22.93
CA ASN A 121 1.42 -1.97 -22.83
C ASN A 121 2.53 -3.04 -22.77
N ASN A 122 2.73 -3.61 -21.58
CA ASN A 122 3.74 -4.62 -21.27
C ASN A 122 3.16 -6.04 -21.32
N GLY A 123 2.00 -6.23 -21.95
CA GLY A 123 1.35 -7.52 -22.12
C GLY A 123 0.19 -7.73 -21.15
N ARG A 124 -0.06 -9.00 -20.81
CA ARG A 124 -1.22 -9.43 -20.04
C ARG A 124 -0.76 -10.11 -18.76
N ALA A 125 -1.51 -9.93 -17.67
CA ALA A 125 -1.22 -10.57 -16.40
C ALA A 125 -2.45 -11.27 -15.84
N LEU A 126 -2.27 -12.46 -15.28
CA LEU A 126 -3.30 -13.11 -14.49
C LEU A 126 -3.43 -12.38 -13.16
N VAL A 127 -4.58 -11.75 -12.90
CA VAL A 127 -4.84 -11.07 -11.63
C VAL A 127 -5.83 -11.87 -10.82
N PHE A 128 -5.35 -12.52 -9.76
CA PHE A 128 -6.22 -13.21 -8.81
C PHE A 128 -6.82 -12.21 -7.82
N LEU A 129 -8.15 -12.13 -7.78
CA LEU A 129 -8.87 -11.25 -6.88
C LEU A 129 -8.84 -11.81 -5.45
N SER A 130 -7.85 -11.36 -4.68
CA SER A 130 -7.72 -11.58 -3.22
C SER A 130 -8.21 -10.35 -2.43
N ILE A 131 -7.86 -10.23 -1.15
CA ILE A 131 -8.36 -9.17 -0.26
C ILE A 131 -8.13 -7.74 -0.79
N TYR A 132 -7.09 -7.51 -1.60
CA TYR A 132 -6.83 -6.25 -2.29
C TYR A 132 -7.28 -6.24 -3.76
N ALA A 133 -8.29 -7.01 -4.14
CA ALA A 133 -8.82 -7.14 -5.51
C ALA A 133 -8.83 -5.83 -6.32
N LYS A 134 -9.44 -4.76 -5.78
CA LYS A 134 -9.50 -3.46 -6.47
C LYS A 134 -8.11 -2.84 -6.69
N ALA A 135 -7.22 -2.93 -5.70
CA ALA A 135 -5.88 -2.40 -5.81
C ALA A 135 -5.02 -3.21 -6.77
N LEU A 136 -5.16 -4.55 -6.78
CA LEU A 136 -4.43 -5.42 -7.72
C LEU A 136 -4.75 -5.08 -9.18
N LEU A 137 -6.01 -4.78 -9.48
CA LEU A 137 -6.42 -4.28 -10.80
C LEU A 137 -5.79 -2.92 -11.11
N GLY A 138 -5.84 -1.99 -10.16
CA GLY A 138 -5.20 -0.68 -10.32
C GLY A 138 -3.67 -0.74 -10.49
N PHE A 139 -3.01 -1.69 -9.82
CA PHE A 139 -1.60 -1.96 -10.02
C PHE A 139 -1.32 -2.55 -11.41
N ALA A 140 -2.13 -3.51 -11.88
CA ALA A 140 -1.97 -4.05 -13.23
C ALA A 140 -2.05 -2.94 -14.28
N GLU A 141 -3.05 -2.06 -14.19
CA GLU A 141 -3.19 -0.90 -15.07
C GLU A 141 -1.99 0.06 -14.95
N ALA A 142 -1.55 0.38 -13.72
CA ALA A 142 -0.39 1.24 -13.50
C ALA A 142 0.92 0.63 -14.05
N PHE A 143 1.01 -0.70 -14.09
CA PHE A 143 2.14 -1.45 -14.63
C PHE A 143 2.09 -1.57 -16.16
N GLY A 144 1.04 -1.03 -16.80
CA GLY A 144 0.82 -1.17 -18.23
C GLY A 144 0.43 -2.60 -18.62
N LEU A 145 -0.17 -3.37 -17.73
CA LEU A 145 -0.61 -4.74 -17.97
C LEU A 145 -2.12 -4.78 -18.17
N GLU A 146 -2.56 -5.54 -19.17
CA GLU A 146 -3.97 -5.87 -19.33
C GLU A 146 -4.36 -7.01 -18.35
N PRO A 147 -5.30 -6.77 -17.40
CA PRO A 147 -5.61 -7.74 -16.37
C PRO A 147 -6.56 -8.83 -16.88
N VAL A 148 -6.10 -10.08 -16.85
CA VAL A 148 -6.93 -11.29 -16.97
C VAL A 148 -7.42 -11.64 -15.57
N LYS A 149 -8.66 -11.24 -15.26
CA LYS A 149 -9.21 -11.25 -13.90
C LYS A 149 -9.77 -12.62 -13.56
N VAL A 150 -9.25 -13.24 -12.51
CA VAL A 150 -9.75 -14.53 -11.98
C VAL A 150 -10.01 -14.42 -10.49
N GLY A 151 -10.90 -15.26 -9.94
CA GLY A 151 -11.17 -15.24 -8.51
C GLY A 151 -12.15 -16.32 -8.07
N ILE A 152 -12.35 -16.44 -6.76
CA ILE A 152 -13.33 -17.38 -6.23
C ILE A 152 -14.75 -16.88 -6.52
N LYS A 153 -15.61 -17.74 -7.07
CA LYS A 153 -16.99 -17.38 -7.46
C LYS A 153 -17.75 -16.67 -6.31
N TYR A 154 -18.37 -15.54 -6.61
CA TYR A 154 -19.14 -14.69 -5.67
C TYR A 154 -18.33 -13.96 -4.57
N ALA A 155 -17.00 -14.08 -4.53
CA ALA A 155 -16.19 -13.34 -3.58
C ALA A 155 -16.29 -11.82 -3.79
N PHE A 156 -16.28 -11.35 -5.04
CA PHE A 156 -16.27 -9.92 -5.39
C PHE A 156 -17.33 -9.57 -6.44
N PRO A 157 -18.64 -9.64 -6.13
CA PRO A 157 -19.72 -9.44 -7.11
C PRO A 157 -19.76 -8.03 -7.71
N GLN A 158 -19.02 -7.07 -7.14
CA GLN A 158 -18.89 -5.72 -7.68
C GLN A 158 -17.86 -5.63 -8.82
N ILE A 159 -17.13 -6.72 -9.10
CA ILE A 159 -16.09 -6.82 -10.11
C ILE A 159 -16.46 -7.97 -11.05
N GLU A 160 -16.32 -7.74 -12.36
CA GLU A 160 -16.44 -8.80 -13.35
C GLU A 160 -15.10 -9.56 -13.47
N TYR A 161 -15.15 -10.88 -13.31
CA TYR A 161 -14.00 -11.78 -13.38
C TYR A 161 -14.43 -13.20 -13.72
N GLU A 162 -13.49 -14.02 -14.19
CA GLU A 162 -13.72 -15.42 -14.46
C GLU A 162 -13.60 -16.25 -13.17
N PRO A 163 -14.62 -17.02 -12.79
CA PRO A 163 -14.57 -17.82 -11.58
C PRO A 163 -13.62 -19.01 -11.78
N ILE A 164 -12.76 -19.25 -10.79
CA ILE A 164 -11.94 -20.47 -10.70
C ILE A 164 -12.32 -21.29 -9.46
N GLU A 165 -12.05 -22.59 -9.50
CA GLU A 165 -12.19 -23.45 -8.33
C GLU A 165 -11.06 -23.19 -7.33
N GLY A 166 -11.41 -23.03 -6.06
CA GLY A 166 -10.43 -22.78 -5.01
C GLY A 166 -11.06 -22.64 -3.63
N ASP A 167 -10.21 -22.71 -2.60
CA ASP A 167 -10.63 -22.53 -1.22
C ASP A 167 -10.86 -21.03 -0.92
N LYS A 168 -11.78 -20.74 -0.01
CA LYS A 168 -12.06 -19.36 0.44
C LYS A 168 -10.83 -18.71 1.06
N LEU A 169 -9.96 -19.50 1.70
CA LEU A 169 -8.70 -19.04 2.29
C LEU A 169 -7.76 -18.43 1.26
N TRP A 170 -7.90 -18.74 -0.04
CA TRP A 170 -7.05 -18.15 -1.08
C TRP A 170 -7.20 -16.64 -1.19
N ILE A 171 -8.30 -16.07 -0.69
CA ILE A 171 -8.49 -14.62 -0.59
C ILE A 171 -7.44 -13.96 0.33
N TYR A 172 -6.91 -14.70 1.30
CA TYR A 172 -5.87 -14.25 2.23
C TYR A 172 -4.51 -14.85 1.91
N GLU A 173 -4.50 -16.06 1.34
CA GLU A 173 -3.30 -16.85 1.05
C GLU A 173 -3.40 -17.48 -0.35
N PRO A 174 -3.12 -16.70 -1.40
CA PRO A 174 -3.23 -17.16 -2.78
C PRO A 174 -2.37 -18.41 -3.02
N ASN A 175 -2.96 -19.45 -3.63
CA ASN A 175 -2.26 -20.70 -3.91
C ASN A 175 -1.35 -20.56 -5.14
N GLU A 176 -0.03 -20.60 -4.93
CA GLU A 176 0.96 -20.42 -5.99
C GLU A 176 0.80 -21.45 -7.12
N GLU A 177 0.70 -22.74 -6.78
CA GLU A 177 0.68 -23.83 -7.77
C GLU A 177 -0.56 -23.79 -8.66
N ALA A 178 -1.73 -23.53 -8.07
CA ALA A 178 -2.98 -23.41 -8.81
C ALA A 178 -2.96 -22.20 -9.74
N LEU A 179 -2.47 -21.04 -9.26
CA LEU A 179 -2.39 -19.83 -10.09
C LEU A 179 -1.34 -19.93 -11.19
N ILE A 180 -0.24 -20.65 -10.97
CA ILE A 180 0.73 -20.99 -12.02
C ILE A 180 0.06 -21.83 -13.10
N LYS A 181 -0.72 -22.84 -12.71
CA LYS A 181 -1.44 -23.71 -13.66
C LYS A 181 -2.43 -22.88 -14.51
N GLU A 182 -3.23 -22.04 -13.88
CA GLU A 182 -4.16 -21.13 -14.57
C GLU A 182 -3.43 -20.18 -15.54
N ALA A 183 -2.27 -19.65 -15.14
CA ALA A 183 -1.48 -18.77 -15.99
C ALA A 183 -0.96 -19.51 -17.24
N LYS A 184 -0.43 -20.72 -17.07
CA LYS A 184 0.05 -21.55 -18.19
C LYS A 184 -1.04 -21.91 -19.18
N GLU A 185 -2.20 -22.33 -18.69
CA GLU A 185 -3.36 -22.67 -19.54
C GLU A 185 -3.79 -21.48 -20.42
N ARG A 186 -3.52 -20.26 -19.96
CA ARG A 186 -3.84 -19.00 -20.63
C ARG A 186 -2.65 -18.38 -21.39
N GLY A 187 -1.48 -19.02 -21.37
CA GLY A 187 -0.25 -18.51 -21.98
C GLY A 187 0.26 -17.21 -21.36
N LEU A 188 0.12 -17.07 -20.03
CA LEU A 188 0.54 -15.89 -19.28
C LEU A 188 1.80 -16.20 -18.47
N ASP A 189 2.70 -15.22 -18.40
CA ASP A 189 4.00 -15.29 -17.72
C ASP A 189 4.06 -14.40 -16.45
N ILE A 190 2.98 -13.68 -16.15
CA ILE A 190 2.86 -12.81 -14.95
C ILE A 190 1.57 -13.14 -14.21
N VAL A 191 1.69 -13.35 -12.89
CA VAL A 191 0.58 -13.53 -11.96
C VAL A 191 0.68 -12.49 -10.85
N MET A 192 -0.41 -11.76 -10.61
CA MET A 192 -0.51 -10.74 -9.58
C MET A 192 -1.52 -11.15 -8.52
N SER A 193 -1.10 -11.11 -7.25
CA SER A 193 -1.97 -11.41 -6.10
C SER A 193 -1.36 -10.91 -4.79
N ASP A 194 -2.09 -11.10 -3.68
CA ASP A 194 -1.62 -10.75 -2.33
C ASP A 194 -0.63 -11.78 -1.73
N PHE A 195 0.37 -12.19 -2.52
CA PHE A 195 1.38 -13.16 -2.08
C PHE A 195 2.17 -12.69 -0.84
N PRO A 196 2.70 -13.60 -0.01
CA PRO A 196 3.48 -13.24 1.18
C PRO A 196 4.91 -12.73 0.88
N PHE A 197 5.29 -12.60 -0.39
CA PHE A 197 6.59 -12.12 -0.88
C PHE A 197 6.40 -11.02 -1.94
N SER A 198 7.44 -10.28 -2.29
CA SER A 198 7.38 -9.21 -3.30
C SER A 198 7.32 -9.73 -4.74
N VAL A 199 8.34 -10.51 -5.12
CA VAL A 199 8.42 -11.19 -6.41
C VAL A 199 9.05 -12.56 -6.23
N LYS A 200 8.56 -13.55 -6.98
CA LYS A 200 9.09 -14.90 -7.00
C LYS A 200 8.94 -15.48 -8.39
N PHE A 201 10.02 -16.02 -8.93
CA PHE A 201 10.01 -16.73 -10.20
C PHE A 201 9.85 -18.23 -9.95
N ARG A 202 8.91 -18.83 -10.66
CA ARG A 202 8.68 -20.28 -10.66
C ARG A 202 8.51 -20.70 -12.11
N GLU A 203 9.47 -21.50 -12.58
CA GLU A 203 9.62 -21.80 -14.00
C GLU A 203 9.79 -20.49 -14.77
N ASP A 204 8.94 -20.22 -15.78
CA ASP A 204 8.97 -18.98 -16.57
C ASP A 204 7.90 -17.96 -16.13
N ILE A 205 7.27 -18.16 -14.97
CA ILE A 205 6.20 -17.30 -14.46
C ILE A 205 6.68 -16.45 -13.29
N ALA A 206 6.42 -15.14 -13.37
CA ALA A 206 6.63 -14.19 -12.29
C ALA A 206 5.38 -14.08 -11.42
N LEU A 207 5.49 -14.45 -10.14
CA LEU A 207 4.48 -14.21 -9.11
C LEU A 207 4.81 -12.90 -8.41
N ILE A 208 3.90 -11.93 -8.47
CA ILE A 208 4.13 -10.56 -7.98
C ILE A 208 3.07 -10.18 -6.95
N ASN A 209 3.51 -9.68 -5.80
CA ASN A 209 2.69 -8.85 -4.93
C ASN A 209 3.11 -7.38 -5.11
N PRO A 210 2.33 -6.55 -5.81
CA PRO A 210 2.68 -5.16 -6.07
C PRO A 210 2.86 -4.32 -4.82
N MET A 211 2.08 -4.60 -3.77
CA MET A 211 2.16 -3.86 -2.51
C MET A 211 3.51 -4.08 -1.82
N ARG A 212 3.98 -5.33 -1.81
CA ARG A 212 5.27 -5.70 -1.25
C ARG A 212 6.42 -5.26 -2.15
N LEU A 213 6.27 -5.45 -3.47
CA LEU A 213 7.25 -5.04 -4.46
C LEU A 213 7.54 -3.54 -4.37
N LEU A 214 6.50 -2.71 -4.32
CA LEU A 214 6.64 -1.25 -4.23
C LEU A 214 6.71 -0.74 -2.80
N TYR A 215 6.61 -1.63 -1.81
CA TYR A 215 6.59 -1.28 -0.38
C TYR A 215 5.62 -0.11 -0.11
N VAL A 216 4.37 -0.29 -0.55
CA VAL A 216 3.30 0.72 -0.43
C VAL A 216 2.33 0.25 0.65
N PRO A 217 2.18 0.99 1.76
CA PRO A 217 1.31 0.56 2.85
C PRO A 217 -0.17 0.70 2.47
N HIS A 218 -1.02 -0.04 3.20
CA HIS A 218 -2.48 -0.07 3.05
C HIS A 218 -3.10 1.33 2.93
N PHE A 219 -2.71 2.25 3.83
CA PHE A 219 -3.20 3.62 3.83
C PHE A 219 -3.03 4.29 2.46
N ARG A 220 -1.84 4.18 1.85
CA ARG A 220 -1.56 4.79 0.55
C ARG A 220 -2.31 4.09 -0.58
N ILE A 221 -2.44 2.76 -0.54
CA ILE A 221 -3.22 1.98 -1.51
C ILE A 221 -4.68 2.39 -1.53
N LYS A 222 -5.28 2.56 -0.34
CA LYS A 222 -6.66 3.02 -0.20
C LYS A 222 -6.89 4.37 -0.87
N HIS A 223 -5.90 5.27 -0.83
CA HIS A 223 -5.97 6.56 -1.51
C HIS A 223 -5.72 6.47 -3.02
N LEU A 224 -4.85 5.57 -3.47
CA LEU A 224 -4.53 5.39 -4.90
C LEU A 224 -5.65 4.68 -5.66
N PHE A 225 -6.15 3.56 -5.13
CA PHE A 225 -7.05 2.66 -5.86
C PHE A 225 -8.36 2.40 -5.13
N GLY A 226 -8.42 2.67 -3.83
CA GLY A 226 -9.53 2.28 -2.97
C GLY A 226 -9.40 0.85 -2.43
N PHE A 227 -10.40 0.42 -1.68
CA PHE A 227 -10.43 -0.89 -1.02
C PHE A 227 -11.87 -1.42 -0.99
N ILE A 228 -12.06 -2.68 -1.35
CA ILE A 228 -13.36 -3.37 -1.36
C ILE A 228 -13.21 -4.68 -0.60
N PHE A 229 -14.11 -4.92 0.36
CA PHE A 229 -14.15 -6.18 1.08
C PHE A 229 -14.82 -7.28 0.23
N PRO A 230 -14.36 -8.54 0.33
CA PRO A 230 -15.10 -9.69 -0.20
C PRO A 230 -16.47 -9.82 0.47
N THR A 231 -17.37 -10.58 -0.15
CA THR A 231 -18.68 -10.86 0.43
C THR A 231 -18.57 -11.66 1.72
N ARG A 232 -19.56 -11.47 2.61
CA ARG A 232 -19.58 -12.04 3.96
C ARG A 232 -19.27 -13.54 4.02
N PRO A 233 -19.76 -14.42 3.12
CA PRO A 233 -19.48 -15.85 3.19
C PRO A 233 -18.01 -16.23 2.99
N PHE A 234 -17.19 -15.30 2.54
CA PHE A 234 -15.76 -15.44 2.28
C PHE A 234 -14.89 -14.74 3.31
N ILE A 235 -15.51 -14.11 4.32
CA ILE A 235 -14.79 -13.50 5.41
C ILE A 235 -14.54 -14.55 6.49
N ASP A 236 -13.30 -15.03 6.57
CA ASP A 236 -12.83 -15.82 7.70
C ASP A 236 -12.16 -14.88 8.72
N LYS A 237 -12.66 -14.86 9.96
CA LYS A 237 -12.19 -13.91 10.98
C LYS A 237 -10.74 -14.18 11.40
N ILE A 238 -10.35 -15.46 11.52
CA ILE A 238 -9.01 -15.84 11.97
C ILE A 238 -8.00 -15.62 10.84
N ALA A 239 -8.30 -16.10 9.63
CA ALA A 239 -7.42 -15.87 8.48
C ALA A 239 -7.26 -14.38 8.16
N PHE A 240 -8.32 -13.58 8.34
CA PHE A 240 -8.23 -12.13 8.20
C PHE A 240 -7.35 -11.49 9.28
N LEU A 241 -7.49 -11.89 10.55
CA LEU A 241 -6.62 -11.42 11.62
C LEU A 241 -5.16 -11.72 11.30
N ASP A 242 -4.84 -12.96 10.94
CA ASP A 242 -3.49 -13.39 10.60
C ASP A 242 -2.94 -12.61 9.40
N PHE A 243 -3.77 -12.39 8.38
CA PHE A 243 -3.42 -11.56 7.23
C PHE A 243 -3.04 -10.12 7.63
N ILE A 244 -3.84 -9.50 8.49
CA ILE A 244 -3.57 -8.13 8.98
C ILE A 244 -2.30 -8.10 9.85
N LEU A 245 -2.10 -9.09 10.71
CA LEU A 245 -0.89 -9.19 11.53
C LEU A 245 0.37 -9.35 10.67
N ARG A 246 0.31 -10.14 9.58
CA ARG A 246 1.41 -10.25 8.62
C ARG A 246 1.74 -8.91 7.98
N LEU A 247 0.74 -8.15 7.52
CA LEU A 247 0.99 -6.82 6.95
C LEU A 247 1.58 -5.85 7.97
N ALA A 248 1.12 -5.89 9.22
CA ALA A 248 1.66 -5.04 10.28
C ALA A 248 3.13 -5.39 10.58
N ARG A 249 3.45 -6.68 10.64
CA ARG A 249 4.83 -7.17 10.79
C ARG A 249 5.72 -6.73 9.62
N ASP A 250 5.19 -6.77 8.40
CA ASP A 250 5.88 -6.34 7.19
C ASP A 250 5.86 -4.80 7.04
N THR A 251 5.37 -4.05 8.03
CA THR A 251 5.25 -2.57 8.03
C THR A 251 4.44 -1.99 6.86
N LEU A 252 3.56 -2.81 6.28
CA LEU A 252 2.61 -2.43 5.22
C LEU A 252 1.22 -2.08 5.77
N MET A 253 1.00 -2.22 7.07
CA MET A 253 -0.22 -1.84 7.76
C MET A 253 0.11 -1.08 9.04
N GLU A 254 -0.48 0.10 9.21
CA GLU A 254 -0.41 0.81 10.48
C GLU A 254 -1.28 0.09 11.52
N PRO A 255 -0.82 -0.12 12.77
CA PRO A 255 -1.58 -0.83 13.79
C PRO A 255 -2.99 -0.28 14.02
N THR A 256 -3.16 1.04 13.93
CA THR A 256 -4.44 1.72 14.10
C THR A 256 -5.43 1.41 12.97
N ASP A 257 -4.97 1.43 11.72
CA ASP A 257 -5.78 1.05 10.55
C ASP A 257 -6.11 -0.44 10.58
N GLY A 258 -5.13 -1.29 10.92
CA GLY A 258 -5.32 -2.73 11.07
C GLY A 258 -6.38 -3.07 12.13
N ALA A 259 -6.28 -2.46 13.32
CA ALA A 259 -7.26 -2.64 14.39
C ALA A 259 -8.67 -2.23 13.96
N ARG A 260 -8.81 -1.12 13.23
CA ARG A 260 -10.09 -0.66 12.70
C ARG A 260 -10.70 -1.66 11.71
N LEU A 261 -9.88 -2.23 10.82
CA LEU A 261 -10.32 -3.23 9.85
C LEU A 261 -10.76 -4.52 10.56
N ILE A 262 -9.96 -5.02 11.50
CA ILE A 262 -10.29 -6.20 12.33
C ILE A 262 -11.62 -5.98 13.05
N TRP A 263 -11.78 -4.83 13.73
CA TRP A 263 -13.02 -4.49 14.42
C TRP A 263 -14.23 -4.47 13.48
N SER A 264 -14.08 -3.94 12.26
CA SER A 264 -15.15 -3.90 11.27
C SER A 264 -15.60 -5.28 10.80
N VAL A 265 -14.68 -6.26 10.76
CA VAL A 265 -14.98 -7.65 10.44
C VAL A 265 -15.55 -8.38 11.65
N TRP A 266 -15.07 -8.10 12.86
CA TRP A 266 -15.55 -8.75 14.08
C TRP A 266 -16.98 -8.36 14.46
N ARG A 267 -17.35 -7.08 14.27
CA ARG A 267 -18.71 -6.57 14.52
C ARG A 267 -19.76 -7.11 13.56
N ARG A 268 -19.34 -7.62 12.40
CA ARG A 268 -20.25 -8.19 11.38
C ARG A 268 -20.52 -9.66 11.68
#